data_AF-A0A658NKS2-F1
#
_entry.id   AF-A0A658NKS2-F1
#
_cell.length_a   1.000
_cell.length_b   1.000
_cell.length_c   1.000
_cell.angle_alpha   90.00
_cell.angle_beta   90.00
_cell.angle_gamma   90.00
#
_symmetry.space_group_name_H-M   'P 1'
#
loop_
_entity.id
_entity.type
_entity.pdbx_description
1 polymer ?
#
loop_
_entity_poly.entity_id
_entity_poly.type
_entity_poly.pdbx_seq_one_letter_code
_entity_poly.pdbx_strand_id
1 'polypeptide(L)'
;LGVSVMLHPGELPVLKSASRMARLFGVTIDDPPEPDRLLKEGDEIAVGGMGLKGLETPGHSPGGISLVTSDGKVCFAGDSLFAGS
;
A
#
# COMPACT_ATOMS: atom_id res chain seq x y z
N LEU A 1 4.77 -15.50 7.85
CA LEU A 1 4.70 -15.92 6.43
C LEU A 1 6.00 -15.70 5.66
N GLY A 2 7.02 -15.01 6.21
CA GLY A 2 8.30 -14.84 5.51
C GLY A 2 8.23 -13.97 4.24
N VAL A 3 7.14 -13.22 4.08
CA VAL A 3 6.91 -12.29 2.98
C VAL A 3 7.13 -10.86 3.47
N SER A 4 7.77 -10.04 2.65
CA SER A 4 8.02 -8.63 3.00
C SER A 4 6.77 -7.78 2.86
N VAL A 5 6.50 -6.96 3.87
CA VAL A 5 5.45 -5.95 3.90
C VAL A 5 6.09 -4.59 3.60
N MET A 6 5.55 -3.90 2.60
CA MET A 6 6.00 -2.57 2.19
C MET A 6 4.81 -1.61 2.16
N LEU A 7 4.99 -0.37 2.61
CA LEU A 7 3.98 0.69 2.52
C LEU A 7 4.60 2.07 2.34
N HIS A 8 3.80 3.03 1.91
CA HIS A 8 4.15 4.44 1.98
C HIS A 8 4.17 4.95 3.43
N PRO A 9 5.09 5.83 3.85
CA PRO A 9 5.14 6.38 5.22
C PRO A 9 3.83 7.05 5.66
N GLY A 10 3.07 7.61 4.73
CA GLY A 10 1.75 8.21 5.01
C GLY A 10 0.70 7.22 5.54
N GLU A 11 0.89 5.91 5.34
CA GLU A 11 -0.02 4.86 5.83
C GLU A 11 0.31 4.35 7.24
N LEU A 12 1.45 4.76 7.83
CA LEU A 12 1.83 4.32 9.18
C LEU A 12 0.77 4.64 10.25
N PRO A 13 0.11 5.82 10.28
CA PRO A 13 -0.94 6.09 11.25
C PRO A 13 -2.17 5.18 11.07
N VAL A 14 -2.49 4.84 9.82
CA VAL A 14 -3.61 3.95 9.48
C VAL A 14 -3.28 2.53 9.97
N LEU A 15 -2.10 2.02 9.64
CA LEU A 15 -1.61 0.71 10.07
C LEU A 15 -1.63 0.58 11.61
N LYS A 16 -1.11 1.58 12.33
CA LYS A 16 -1.10 1.62 13.81
C LYS A 16 -2.49 1.72 14.44
N SER A 17 -3.52 2.03 13.66
CA SER A 17 -4.90 2.08 14.13
C SER A 17 -5.69 0.80 13.87
N ALA A 18 -5.11 -0.17 13.15
CA ALA A 18 -5.83 -1.33 12.61
C ALA A 18 -6.53 -2.16 13.69
N SER A 19 -5.86 -2.49 14.79
CA SER A 19 -6.45 -3.29 15.89
C SER A 19 -7.62 -2.56 16.56
N ARG A 20 -7.50 -1.24 16.77
CA ARG A 20 -8.58 -0.40 17.29
C ARG A 20 -9.76 -0.33 16.32
N MET A 21 -9.50 -0.18 15.02
CA MET A 21 -10.52 -0.13 13.98
C MET A 21 -11.26 -1.47 13.88
N ALA A 22 -10.55 -2.59 13.91
CA ALA A 22 -11.14 -3.94 13.85
C ALA A 22 -12.17 -4.16 14.97
N ARG A 23 -11.90 -3.66 16.18
CA ARG A 23 -12.83 -3.77 17.32
C ARG A 23 -14.16 -3.08 17.08
N LEU A 24 -14.20 -2.00 16.30
CA LEU A 24 -15.47 -1.33 15.93
C LEU A 24 -16.37 -2.23 15.08
N PHE A 25 -15.80 -3.21 14.38
CA PHE A 25 -16.52 -4.22 13.61
C PHE A 25 -16.70 -5.54 14.37
N GLY A 26 -16.43 -5.56 15.68
CA GLY A 26 -16.52 -6.78 16.50
C GLY A 26 -15.41 -7.81 16.24
N VAL A 27 -14.34 -7.41 15.55
CA VAL A 27 -13.20 -8.27 15.20
C VAL A 27 -12.02 -7.93 16.11
N THR A 28 -11.32 -8.95 16.60
CA THR A 28 -10.06 -8.77 17.33
C THR A 28 -8.91 -9.28 16.49
N ILE A 29 -7.89 -8.45 16.33
CA ILE A 29 -6.61 -8.78 15.69
C ILE A 29 -5.48 -8.30 16.59
N ASP A 30 -4.31 -8.92 16.44
CA ASP A 30 -3.07 -8.38 16.98
C ASP A 30 -2.67 -7.10 16.23
N ASP A 31 -1.86 -6.27 16.87
CA ASP A 31 -1.29 -5.11 16.17
C ASP A 31 -0.43 -5.59 14.99
N PRO A 32 -0.60 -5.00 13.80
CA PRO A 32 0.22 -5.35 12.65
C PRO A 32 1.70 -5.06 12.94
N PRO A 33 2.62 -5.86 12.39
CA PRO A 33 4.04 -5.61 12.55
C PRO A 33 4.44 -4.30 11.86
N GLU A 34 5.58 -3.74 12.28
CA GLU A 34 6.23 -2.69 11.51
C GLU A 34 6.62 -3.22 10.12
N PRO A 35 6.58 -2.37 9.08
CA PRO A 35 6.94 -2.80 7.74
C PRO A 35 8.42 -3.06 7.55
N ASP A 36 8.72 -3.95 6.62
CA ASP A 36 10.08 -4.26 6.22
C ASP A 36 10.72 -3.13 5.39
N ARG A 37 9.89 -2.36 4.65
CA ARG A 37 10.35 -1.23 3.84
C ARG A 37 9.28 -0.15 3.72
N LEU A 38 9.71 1.11 3.83
CA LEU A 38 8.89 2.26 3.44
C LEU A 38 9.18 2.64 1.99
N LEU A 39 8.12 2.81 1.21
CA LEU A 39 8.16 3.18 -0.20
C LEU A 39 7.93 4.68 -0.38
N LYS A 40 8.51 5.25 -1.43
CA LYS A 40 8.33 6.65 -1.85
C LYS A 40 7.99 6.72 -3.33
N GLU A 41 7.54 7.89 -3.80
CA GLU A 41 7.40 8.17 -5.23
C GLU A 41 8.62 7.69 -6.04
N GLY A 42 8.35 6.88 -7.05
CA GLY A 42 9.33 6.38 -8.00
C GLY A 42 10.17 5.20 -7.54
N ASP A 43 10.01 4.70 -6.32
CA ASP A 43 10.71 3.51 -5.84
C ASP A 43 10.43 2.29 -6.72
N GLU A 44 11.48 1.51 -7.02
CA GLU A 44 11.37 0.25 -7.73
C GLU A 44 11.24 -0.95 -6.78
N ILE A 45 10.41 -1.90 -7.18
CA ILE A 45 10.09 -3.12 -6.44
C ILE A 45 10.19 -4.30 -7.41
N ALA A 46 10.96 -5.33 -7.05
CA ALA A 46 11.09 -6.55 -7.83
C ALA A 46 10.30 -7.68 -7.17
N VAL A 47 9.37 -8.30 -7.91
CA VAL A 47 8.56 -9.43 -7.44
C VAL A 47 8.47 -10.48 -8.54
N GLY A 48 8.96 -11.70 -8.28
CA GLY A 48 8.79 -12.83 -9.20
C GLY A 48 9.30 -12.62 -10.64
N GLY A 49 10.32 -11.77 -10.83
CA GLY A 49 10.85 -11.39 -12.15
C GLY A 49 10.17 -10.18 -12.81
N MET A 50 9.13 -9.63 -12.18
CA MET A 50 8.46 -8.38 -12.59
C MET A 50 9.06 -7.19 -11.84
N GLY A 51 9.33 -6.11 -12.58
CA GLY A 51 9.63 -4.80 -12.00
C GLY A 51 8.36 -3.96 -11.88
N LEU A 52 8.19 -3.33 -10.73
CA LEU A 52 7.11 -2.40 -10.43
C LEU A 52 7.72 -1.07 -9.98
N LYS A 53 7.07 0.03 -10.34
CA LYS A 53 7.38 1.37 -9.88
C LYS A 53 6.21 1.89 -9.04
N GLY A 54 6.51 2.40 -7.85
CA GLY A 54 5.53 3.07 -7.00
C GLY A 54 5.25 4.50 -7.49
N LEU A 55 3.99 4.87 -7.54
CA LEU A 55 3.50 6.23 -7.78
C LEU A 55 2.61 6.64 -6.61
N GLU A 56 2.85 7.78 -5.99
CA GLU A 56 2.01 8.36 -4.97
C GLU A 56 0.67 8.79 -5.59
N THR A 57 -0.41 8.26 -5.04
CA THR A 57 -1.79 8.57 -5.43
C THR A 57 -2.63 8.83 -4.19
N PRO A 58 -2.30 9.89 -3.41
CA PRO A 58 -3.04 10.23 -2.20
C PRO A 58 -4.48 10.64 -2.53
N GLY A 59 -5.41 10.37 -1.62
CA GLY A 59 -6.82 10.68 -1.80
C GLY A 59 -7.69 9.87 -0.86
N HIS A 60 -8.01 8.62 -1.25
CA HIS A 60 -8.74 7.68 -0.38
C HIS A 60 -8.00 7.48 0.95
N SER A 61 -6.68 7.35 0.89
CA SER A 61 -5.82 7.32 2.06
C SER A 61 -4.67 8.34 1.96
N PRO A 62 -4.06 8.76 3.08
CA PRO A 62 -3.02 9.80 3.08
C PRO A 62 -1.74 9.39 2.36
N GLY A 63 -1.42 8.10 2.35
CA GLY A 63 -0.25 7.52 1.69
C GLY A 63 -0.62 6.51 0.60
N GLY A 64 -1.78 6.66 -0.04
CA GLY A 64 -2.17 5.81 -1.16
C GLY A 64 -1.12 5.80 -2.26
N ILE A 65 -0.84 4.62 -2.83
CA ILE A 65 0.07 4.46 -3.96
C ILE A 65 -0.55 3.56 -5.01
N SER A 66 -0.15 3.79 -6.26
CA SER A 66 -0.35 2.87 -7.38
C SER A 66 0.96 2.18 -7.75
N LEU A 67 0.90 0.92 -8.16
CA LEU A 67 2.08 0.17 -8.63
C LEU A 67 1.96 -0.07 -10.13
N VAL A 68 2.93 0.40 -10.89
CA VAL A 68 2.94 0.29 -12.36
C VAL A 68 4.05 -0.64 -12.79
N THR A 69 3.79 -1.55 -13.73
CA THR A 69 4.85 -2.39 -14.31
C THR A 69 5.89 -1.53 -15.02
N SER A 70 7.16 -1.95 -15.01
CA SER A 70 8.24 -1.17 -15.63
C SER A 70 8.02 -0.88 -17.12
N ASP A 71 7.22 -1.70 -17.83
CA ASP A 71 6.83 -1.47 -19.23
C ASP A 71 5.61 -0.53 -19.39
N GLY A 72 5.04 -0.06 -18.28
CA GLY A 72 3.92 0.88 -18.25
C GLY A 72 2.56 0.30 -18.62
N LYS A 73 2.44 -1.02 -18.84
CA LYS A 73 1.22 -1.61 -19.40
C LYS A 73 0.16 -1.97 -18.37
N VAL A 74 0.56 -2.24 -17.13
CA VAL A 74 -0.34 -2.65 -16.05
C VAL A 74 -0.16 -1.70 -14.88
N CYS A 75 -1.28 -1.21 -14.35
CA CYS A 75 -1.34 -0.40 -13.14
C CYS A 75 -2.25 -1.09 -12.12
N PHE A 76 -1.70 -1.38 -10.94
CA PHE A 76 -2.45 -1.74 -9.75
C PHE A 76 -2.78 -0.44 -9.01
N ALA A 77 -3.94 0.14 -9.32
CA ALA A 77 -4.31 1.49 -8.90
C ALA A 77 -4.96 1.59 -7.50
N GLY A 78 -5.11 0.46 -6.80
CA GLY A 78 -5.92 0.40 -5.58
C GLY A 78 -7.36 0.87 -5.84
N ASP A 79 -7.82 1.83 -5.05
CA ASP A 79 -9.13 2.48 -5.12
C ASP A 79 -9.06 3.91 -5.71
N SER A 80 -7.95 4.27 -6.35
CA SER A 80 -7.74 5.63 -6.87
C SER A 80 -8.53 5.93 -8.16
N LEU A 81 -9.06 4.91 -8.85
CA LEU A 81 -9.80 5.10 -10.10
C LEU A 81 -11.29 5.34 -9.85
N PHE A 82 -11.80 6.44 -10.42
CA PHE A 82 -13.21 6.80 -10.39
C PHE A 82 -13.81 6.67 -11.79
N ALA A 83 -14.95 5.99 -11.91
CA ALA A 83 -15.61 5.83 -13.21
C ALA A 83 -16.14 7.17 -13.72
N GLY A 84 -15.60 7.67 -14.83
CA GLY A 84 -16.08 8.89 -15.51
C GLY A 84 -15.35 10.19 -15.14
N SER A 85 -14.16 10.13 -14.53
CA SER A 85 -13.26 11.27 -14.32
C SER A 85 -12.38 11.59 -15.53
#